data_AF-A0AAW1K259-F1
#
_entry.id   AF-A0AAW1K259-F1
#
_cell.length_a   1.000
_cell.length_b   1.000
_cell.length_c   1.000
_cell.angle_alpha   90.00
_cell.angle_beta   90.00
_cell.angle_gamma   90.00
#
_symmetry.space_group_name_H-M   'P 1'
#
loop_
_entity.id
_entity.type
_entity.pdbx_description
1 polymer ?
#
loop_
_entity_poly.entity_id
_entity_poly.type
_entity_poly.pdbx_seq_one_letter_code
_entity_poly.pdbx_strand_id
1 'polypeptide(L)'
;MISIPASRWIPESEPKTSIQRRIINEKTLGKLHDRMNVIDWSHILSETNPEVGYRDFIKLLSREIDDCCPKRIAKNKEQNSKWITLEIKQKCQIKRQLCPKRIAKNKEQNSKWITLEIKQKCQIKRQLYGIAKNKEQNSKWITLEIKQKCQIKRQLYEDMSNNLIDKAIYMEYCKNLDFEIRTLKKNCNSQYIMNSVNKSKATWNLVKKITGGKDNRRADINDINLELSKKNNWRQR
;
A
#
# COMPACT_ATOMS: atom_id res chain seq x y z
N MET A 1 58.59 3.54 -25.93
CA MET A 1 57.78 3.92 -24.75
C MET A 1 56.32 3.92 -25.18
N ILE A 2 55.59 2.85 -24.89
CA ILE A 2 54.18 2.68 -25.28
C ILE A 2 53.34 3.00 -24.05
N SER A 3 52.64 4.13 -24.09
CA SER A 3 51.73 4.57 -23.02
C SER A 3 50.43 3.78 -23.08
N ILE A 4 50.13 3.04 -22.02
CA ILE A 4 48.88 2.31 -21.82
C ILE A 4 47.79 3.32 -21.42
N PRO A 5 46.67 3.43 -22.14
CA PRO A 5 45.57 4.30 -21.72
C PRO A 5 44.76 3.64 -20.60
N ALA A 6 44.44 4.46 -19.58
CA ALA A 6 43.69 4.07 -18.40
C ALA A 6 42.34 3.41 -18.76
N SER A 7 42.21 2.13 -18.39
CA SER A 7 40.96 1.39 -18.49
C SER A 7 39.90 2.06 -17.62
N ARG A 8 38.86 2.56 -18.30
CA ARG A 8 37.59 3.00 -17.73
C ARG A 8 37.00 1.85 -16.92
N TRP A 9 37.05 1.94 -15.59
CA TRP A 9 36.34 1.04 -14.68
C TRP A 9 34.85 1.07 -15.02
N ILE A 10 34.35 -0.01 -15.61
CA ILE A 10 32.92 -0.30 -15.74
C ILE A 10 32.58 -1.11 -14.49
N PRO A 11 31.69 -0.65 -13.60
CA PRO A 11 31.23 -1.47 -12.49
C PRO A 11 30.56 -2.72 -13.06
N GLU A 12 31.16 -3.86 -12.77
CA GLU A 12 30.62 -5.18 -13.08
C GLU A 12 29.22 -5.27 -12.47
N SER A 13 28.21 -5.41 -13.32
CA SER A 13 26.81 -5.40 -12.88
C SER A 13 26.59 -6.56 -11.92
N GLU A 14 26.18 -6.26 -10.68
CA GLU A 14 25.84 -7.27 -9.68
C GLU A 14 24.90 -8.33 -10.29
N PRO A 15 25.14 -9.63 -10.02
CA PRO A 15 24.31 -10.69 -10.55
C PRO A 15 22.88 -10.50 -10.02
N LYS A 16 21.92 -10.35 -10.94
CA LYS A 16 20.49 -10.27 -10.64
C LYS A 16 20.10 -11.49 -9.78
N THR A 17 19.96 -11.32 -8.47
CA THR A 17 19.57 -12.40 -7.57
C THR A 17 18.22 -12.94 -8.02
N SER A 18 18.21 -14.15 -8.56
CA SER A 18 16.99 -14.78 -9.04
C SER A 18 16.05 -14.95 -7.86
N ILE A 19 14.89 -14.31 -7.91
CA ILE A 19 13.89 -14.39 -6.84
C ILE A 19 13.42 -15.85 -6.76
N GLN A 20 13.72 -16.53 -5.65
CA GLN A 20 13.14 -17.84 -5.36
C GLN A 20 11.80 -17.67 -4.65
N ARG A 21 10.81 -18.51 -5.00
CA ARG A 21 9.51 -18.57 -4.33
C ARG A 21 9.17 -20.02 -4.01
N ARG A 22 8.59 -20.26 -2.83
CA ARG A 22 8.02 -21.58 -2.52
C ARG A 22 6.79 -21.83 -3.37
N ILE A 23 6.65 -23.08 -3.81
CA ILE A 23 5.41 -23.52 -4.44
C ILE A 23 4.41 -23.79 -3.32
N ILE A 24 3.35 -22.97 -3.25
CA ILE A 24 2.25 -23.16 -2.32
C ILE A 24 0.99 -23.29 -3.16
N ASN A 25 0.48 -24.51 -3.29
CA ASN A 25 -0.80 -24.84 -3.91
C ASN A 25 -1.49 -25.92 -3.07
N GLU A 26 -2.74 -26.23 -3.43
CA GLU A 26 -3.57 -27.21 -2.71
C GLU A 26 -2.89 -28.58 -2.59
N LYS A 27 -2.19 -29.02 -3.64
CA LYS A 27 -1.47 -30.31 -3.64
C LYS A 27 -0.25 -30.31 -2.71
N THR A 28 0.54 -29.24 -2.69
CA THR A 28 1.71 -29.14 -1.79
C THR A 28 1.29 -28.96 -0.34
N LEU A 29 0.19 -28.25 -0.10
CA LEU A 29 -0.39 -28.09 1.23
C LEU A 29 -1.03 -29.39 1.75
N GLY A 30 -1.73 -30.13 0.90
CA GLY A 30 -2.28 -31.46 1.25
C GLY A 30 -1.17 -32.42 1.65
N LYS A 31 -0.07 -32.48 0.87
CA LYS A 31 1.10 -33.28 1.24
C LYS A 31 1.73 -32.88 2.57
N LEU A 32 1.83 -31.57 2.83
CA LEU A 32 2.35 -31.08 4.10
C LEU A 32 1.44 -31.49 5.25
N HIS A 33 0.12 -31.35 5.09
CA HIS A 33 -0.87 -31.76 6.07
C HIS A 33 -0.76 -33.26 6.40
N ASP A 34 -0.68 -34.11 5.37
CA ASP A 34 -0.54 -35.56 5.56
C ASP A 34 0.75 -35.90 6.31
N ARG A 35 1.87 -35.25 5.99
CA ARG A 35 3.13 -35.45 6.72
C ARG A 35 3.04 -34.98 8.17
N MET A 36 2.46 -33.80 8.42
CA MET A 36 2.33 -33.25 9.76
C MET A 36 1.49 -34.13 10.69
N ASN A 37 0.55 -34.91 10.15
CA ASN A 37 -0.27 -35.86 10.92
C ASN A 37 0.46 -37.17 11.28
N VAL A 38 1.54 -37.51 10.56
CA VAL A 38 2.33 -38.73 10.82
C VAL A 38 3.52 -38.46 11.74
N ILE A 39 3.92 -37.20 11.88
CA ILE A 39 5.05 -36.81 12.73
C ILE A 39 4.73 -37.11 14.20
N ASP A 40 5.68 -37.76 14.86
CA ASP A 40 5.66 -37.91 16.31
C ASP A 40 6.11 -36.59 16.99
N TRP A 41 5.21 -36.03 17.78
CA TRP A 41 5.42 -34.79 18.53
C TRP A 41 5.89 -35.05 19.97
N SER A 42 5.95 -36.31 20.41
CA SER A 42 6.23 -36.69 21.80
C SER A 42 7.51 -36.05 22.33
N HIS A 43 8.60 -36.11 21.56
CA HIS A 43 9.90 -35.51 21.89
C HIS A 43 9.82 -34.00 22.17
N ILE A 44 9.02 -33.26 21.40
CA ILE A 44 8.87 -31.81 21.56
C ILE A 44 8.02 -31.49 22.79
N LEU A 45 7.00 -32.32 23.05
CA LEU A 45 6.07 -32.13 24.18
C LEU A 45 6.65 -32.58 25.52
N SER A 46 7.61 -33.51 25.52
CA SER A 46 8.30 -34.00 26.71
C SER A 46 9.44 -33.10 27.17
N GLU A 47 9.84 -32.11 26.36
CA GLU A 47 10.98 -31.26 26.65
C GLU A 47 10.67 -30.31 27.81
N THR A 48 11.54 -30.30 28.82
CA THR A 48 11.33 -29.48 30.02
C THR A 48 11.70 -28.02 29.78
N ASN A 49 12.63 -27.78 28.83
CA ASN A 49 13.05 -26.44 28.45
C ASN A 49 12.24 -25.92 27.25
N PRO A 50 11.41 -24.87 27.43
CA PRO A 50 10.54 -24.38 26.35
C PRO A 50 11.31 -23.83 25.15
N GLU A 51 12.51 -23.29 25.35
CA GLU A 51 13.34 -22.75 24.25
C GLU A 51 13.92 -23.86 23.36
N VAL A 52 14.23 -25.01 23.95
CA VAL A 52 14.73 -26.19 23.22
C VAL A 52 13.58 -26.82 22.43
N GLY A 53 12.43 -27.03 23.08
CA GLY A 53 11.22 -27.56 22.43
C GLY A 53 10.76 -26.68 21.26
N TYR A 54 10.75 -25.36 21.43
CA TYR A 54 10.41 -24.42 20.35
C TYR A 54 11.41 -24.47 19.20
N ARG A 55 12.72 -24.50 19.49
CA ARG A 55 13.75 -24.60 18.45
C ARG A 55 13.58 -25.87 17.62
N ASP A 56 13.34 -27.00 18.26
CA ASP A 56 13.21 -28.28 17.58
C ASP A 56 11.90 -28.39 16.80
N PHE A 57 10.81 -27.81 17.31
CA PHE A 57 9.59 -27.58 16.55
C PHE A 57 9.86 -26.81 15.26
N ILE A 58 10.55 -25.67 15.33
CA ILE A 58 10.83 -24.83 14.15
C ILE A 58 11.73 -25.56 13.15
N LYS A 59 12.75 -26.30 13.62
CA LYS A 59 13.60 -27.11 12.73
C LYS A 59 12.79 -28.17 12.00
N LEU A 60 11.95 -28.91 12.73
CA LEU A 60 11.12 -29.97 12.19
C LEU A 60 10.12 -29.42 11.16
N LEU A 61 9.40 -28.35 11.53
CA LEU A 61 8.47 -27.66 10.66
C LEU A 61 9.17 -27.12 9.39
N SER A 62 10.35 -26.52 9.54
CA SER A 62 11.11 -25.97 8.41
C SER A 62 11.53 -27.08 7.44
N ARG A 63 11.98 -28.23 7.96
CA ARG A 63 12.34 -29.41 7.16
C ARG A 63 11.15 -29.90 6.34
N GLU A 64 9.99 -30.09 6.98
CA GLU A 64 8.81 -30.60 6.27
C GLU A 64 8.25 -29.60 5.26
N ILE A 65 8.34 -28.30 5.56
CA ILE A 65 8.00 -27.24 4.61
C ILE A 65 8.97 -27.23 3.42
N ASP A 66 10.27 -27.42 3.65
CA ASP A 66 11.27 -27.47 2.58
C ASP A 66 11.03 -28.68 1.64
N ASP A 67 10.68 -29.83 2.20
CA ASP A 67 10.37 -31.05 1.46
C ASP A 67 9.05 -30.94 0.67
N CYS A 68 7.98 -30.47 1.32
CA CYS A 68 6.64 -30.42 0.71
C CYS A 68 6.45 -29.22 -0.20
N CYS A 69 7.10 -28.09 0.12
CA CYS A 69 6.96 -26.80 -0.56
C CYS A 69 8.34 -26.27 -1.01
N PRO A 70 9.00 -26.95 -1.97
CA PRO A 70 10.34 -26.59 -2.40
C PRO A 70 10.39 -25.20 -3.04
N LYS A 71 11.53 -24.53 -2.88
CA LYS A 71 11.81 -23.24 -3.52
C LYS A 71 12.04 -23.46 -5.01
N ARG A 72 11.35 -22.70 -5.85
CA ARG A 72 11.63 -22.62 -7.30
C ARG A 72 12.08 -21.22 -7.68
N ILE A 73 13.02 -21.15 -8.61
CA ILE A 73 13.40 -19.89 -9.24
C ILE A 73 12.17 -19.36 -9.98
N ALA A 74 11.71 -18.18 -9.58
CA ALA A 74 10.68 -17.48 -10.33
C ALA A 74 11.31 -17.00 -11.63
N LYS A 75 11.02 -17.70 -12.74
CA LYS A 75 11.32 -17.17 -14.06
C LYS A 75 10.61 -15.82 -14.15
N ASN A 76 11.37 -14.75 -14.39
CA ASN A 76 10.77 -13.48 -14.78
C ASN A 76 9.97 -13.78 -16.04
N LYS A 77 8.64 -13.74 -15.96
CA LYS A 77 7.83 -13.51 -17.13
C LYS A 77 8.22 -12.11 -17.58
N GLU A 78 9.22 -12.00 -18.44
CA GLU A 78 9.30 -10.85 -19.32
C GLU A 78 7.90 -10.73 -19.92
N GLN A 79 7.22 -9.65 -19.57
CA GLN A 79 5.94 -9.30 -20.16
C GLN A 79 6.23 -8.91 -21.60
N ASN A 80 6.49 -9.92 -22.43
CA ASN A 80 6.41 -9.81 -23.87
C ASN A 80 4.92 -9.87 -24.21
N SER A 81 4.19 -8.86 -23.74
CA SER A 81 2.80 -8.63 -24.09
C SER A 81 2.78 -8.32 -25.58
N LYS A 82 2.51 -9.37 -26.38
CA LYS A 82 2.31 -9.32 -27.84
C LYS A 82 1.31 -8.24 -28.31
N TRP A 83 0.52 -7.67 -27.40
CA TRP A 83 -0.47 -6.62 -27.68
C TRP A 83 0.06 -5.18 -27.57
N ILE A 84 1.28 -4.95 -27.07
CA ILE A 84 1.86 -3.60 -27.06
C ILE A 84 2.46 -3.34 -28.44
N THR A 85 1.68 -2.71 -29.32
CA THR A 85 2.11 -2.31 -30.65
C THR A 85 3.22 -1.26 -30.60
N LEU A 86 4.03 -1.20 -31.66
CA LEU A 86 5.13 -0.23 -31.79
C LEU A 86 4.63 1.22 -31.62
N GLU A 87 3.42 1.52 -32.11
CA GLU A 87 2.77 2.82 -31.95
C GLU A 87 2.52 3.19 -30.48
N ILE A 88 2.13 2.22 -29.63
CA ILE A 88 1.89 2.50 -28.21
C ILE A 88 3.21 2.85 -27.51
N LYS A 89 4.30 2.16 -27.88
CA LYS A 89 5.65 2.47 -27.36
C LYS A 89 6.11 3.85 -27.81
N GLN A 90 5.91 4.18 -29.09
CA GLN A 90 6.26 5.49 -29.65
C GLN A 90 5.46 6.63 -29.00
N LYS A 91 4.13 6.46 -28.82
CA LYS A 91 3.28 7.44 -28.12
C LYS A 91 3.74 7.68 -26.67
N CYS A 92 4.15 6.63 -25.95
CA CYS A 92 4.71 6.77 -24.61
C CYS A 92 6.09 7.45 -24.60
N GLN A 93 6.93 7.19 -25.60
CA GLN A 93 8.24 7.81 -25.75
C GLN A 93 8.13 9.30 -26.07
N ILE A 94 7.22 9.67 -26.99
CA ILE A 94 6.88 11.06 -27.30
C ILE A 94 6.34 11.77 -26.06
N LYS A 95 5.44 11.15 -25.29
CA LYS A 95 4.92 11.73 -24.04
C LYS A 95 6.02 11.99 -23.00
N ARG A 96 7.04 11.13 -22.92
CA ARG A 96 8.21 11.33 -22.04
C ARG A 96 9.12 12.45 -22.52
N GLN A 97 9.23 12.66 -23.84
CA GLN A 97 10.00 13.76 -24.43
C GLN A 97 9.27 15.11 -24.31
N LEU A 98 7.94 15.12 -24.43
CA LEU A 98 7.09 16.31 -24.30
C LEU A 98 6.89 16.80 -22.86
N CYS A 99 7.27 16.00 -21.87
CA CYS A 99 7.27 16.40 -20.47
C CYS A 99 8.70 16.67 -20.02
N PRO A 100 9.24 17.89 -20.21
CA PRO A 100 10.55 18.21 -19.68
C PRO A 100 10.51 18.07 -18.15
N LYS A 101 11.46 17.30 -17.63
CA LYS A 101 11.71 17.19 -16.19
C LYS A 101 11.82 18.60 -15.63
N ARG A 102 11.09 18.87 -14.55
CA ARG A 102 11.24 20.06 -13.70
C ARG A 102 12.73 20.34 -13.48
N ILE A 103 13.27 21.37 -14.12
CA ILE A 103 14.47 22.06 -13.68
C ILE A 103 14.19 23.56 -13.72
N ALA A 104 14.62 24.20 -12.63
CA ALA A 104 14.34 25.54 -12.19
C ALA A 104 15.06 26.64 -13.00
N LYS A 105 14.63 27.88 -12.70
CA LYS A 105 15.28 29.19 -12.89
C LYS A 105 15.11 29.88 -14.26
N ASN A 106 14.18 30.84 -14.29
CA ASN A 106 14.56 32.23 -14.55
C ASN A 106 13.59 33.19 -13.84
N LYS A 107 14.09 33.90 -12.83
CA LYS A 107 13.38 34.88 -12.00
C LYS A 107 13.44 36.23 -12.73
N GLU A 108 12.28 36.89 -12.85
CA GLU A 108 12.02 38.26 -12.33
C GLU A 108 11.01 39.04 -13.20
N GLN A 109 11.00 38.95 -14.54
CA GLN A 109 9.96 39.63 -15.35
C GLN A 109 8.68 38.79 -15.57
N ASN A 110 8.75 37.47 -15.47
CA ASN A 110 7.64 36.57 -15.87
C ASN A 110 6.62 36.29 -14.74
N SER A 111 6.76 36.89 -13.56
CA SER A 111 5.99 36.50 -12.37
C SER A 111 4.58 37.10 -12.28
N LYS A 112 4.34 38.27 -12.89
CA LYS A 112 3.05 39.00 -12.74
C LYS A 112 1.99 38.59 -13.77
N TRP A 113 2.36 38.42 -15.04
CA TRP A 113 1.40 38.07 -16.10
C TRP A 113 1.07 36.57 -16.11
N ILE A 114 2.07 35.72 -15.88
CA ILE A 114 1.88 34.27 -15.77
C ILE A 114 1.00 33.91 -14.57
N THR A 115 1.03 34.67 -13.47
CA THR A 115 0.20 34.34 -12.30
C THR A 115 -1.28 34.62 -12.51
N LEU A 116 -1.66 35.66 -13.25
CA LEU A 116 -3.07 35.94 -13.53
C LEU A 116 -3.65 34.96 -14.55
N GLU A 117 -2.90 34.68 -15.61
CA GLU A 117 -3.34 33.77 -16.67
C GLU A 117 -3.34 32.30 -16.20
N ILE A 118 -2.34 31.88 -15.40
CA ILE A 118 -2.37 30.56 -14.74
C ILE A 118 -3.47 30.50 -13.68
N LYS A 119 -3.75 31.58 -12.93
CA LYS A 119 -4.88 31.58 -11.98
C LYS A 119 -6.21 31.44 -12.71
N GLN A 120 -6.44 32.19 -13.79
CA GLN A 120 -7.65 32.08 -14.60
C GLN A 120 -7.75 30.71 -15.28
N LYS A 121 -6.68 30.21 -15.87
CA LYS A 121 -6.64 28.85 -16.45
C LYS A 121 -6.82 27.77 -15.38
N CYS A 122 -6.32 27.95 -14.15
CA CYS A 122 -6.57 27.05 -13.02
C CYS A 122 -8.00 27.15 -12.49
N GLN A 123 -8.62 28.33 -12.54
CA GLN A 123 -10.01 28.56 -12.13
C GLN A 123 -10.98 27.91 -13.12
N ILE A 124 -10.76 28.13 -14.42
CA ILE A 124 -11.50 27.48 -15.51
C ILE A 124 -11.29 25.96 -15.45
N LYS A 125 -10.05 25.50 -15.21
CA LYS A 125 -9.77 24.07 -15.01
C LYS A 125 -10.44 23.54 -13.73
N ARG A 126 -10.52 24.30 -12.64
CA ARG A 126 -11.30 23.92 -11.44
C ARG A 126 -12.79 23.84 -11.71
N GLN A 127 -13.35 24.75 -12.50
CA GLN A 127 -14.76 24.76 -12.90
C GLN A 127 -15.06 23.56 -13.83
N LEU A 128 -14.23 23.33 -14.86
CA LEU A 128 -14.35 22.20 -15.78
C LEU A 128 -14.15 20.84 -15.09
N TYR A 129 -13.18 20.72 -14.18
CA TYR A 129 -12.97 19.49 -13.40
C TYR A 129 -13.99 19.33 -12.26
N GLY A 130 -14.58 20.42 -11.75
CA GLY A 130 -15.70 20.39 -10.80
C GLY A 130 -16.98 19.86 -11.43
N ILE A 131 -17.24 20.22 -12.70
CA ILE A 131 -18.36 19.72 -13.50
C ILE A 131 -18.12 18.25 -13.92
N ALA A 132 -16.89 17.87 -14.29
CA ALA A 132 -16.56 16.51 -14.73
C ALA A 132 -16.40 15.48 -13.60
N LYS A 133 -16.42 15.89 -12.33
CA LYS A 133 -16.35 14.99 -11.15
C LYS A 133 -17.70 14.80 -10.45
N ASN A 134 -18.81 15.06 -11.14
CA ASN A 134 -20.15 14.66 -10.69
C ASN A 134 -20.48 13.21 -11.12
N LYS A 135 -19.48 12.32 -11.07
CA LYS A 135 -19.66 10.90 -11.38
C LYS A 135 -19.72 10.12 -10.07
N GLU A 136 -20.88 10.14 -9.43
CA GLU A 136 -21.40 9.05 -8.55
C GLU A 136 -20.46 8.47 -7.48
N GLN A 137 -19.47 9.23 -7.02
CA GLN A 137 -18.53 8.83 -5.98
C GLN A 137 -18.63 9.74 -4.75
N ASN A 138 -19.80 10.32 -4.50
CA ASN A 138 -20.21 10.58 -3.13
C ASN A 138 -20.26 9.20 -2.47
N SER A 139 -19.24 8.84 -1.70
CA SER A 139 -19.30 7.61 -0.94
C SER A 139 -20.56 7.66 -0.08
N LYS A 140 -21.50 6.74 -0.33
CA LYS A 140 -22.88 6.72 0.21
C LYS A 140 -23.01 6.99 1.72
N TRP A 141 -21.92 6.83 2.47
CA TRP A 141 -21.81 7.09 3.90
C TRP A 141 -21.53 8.55 4.30
N ILE A 142 -21.11 9.43 3.38
CA ILE A 142 -20.84 10.86 3.68
C ILE A 142 -22.16 11.63 3.60
N THR A 143 -22.79 11.82 4.75
CA THR A 143 -24.00 12.64 4.90
C THR A 143 -23.67 14.14 4.94
N LEU A 144 -24.70 14.98 4.79
CA LEU A 144 -24.57 16.44 4.95
C LEU A 144 -24.07 16.79 6.36
N GLU A 145 -24.59 16.11 7.38
CA GLU A 145 -24.20 16.27 8.78
C GLU A 145 -22.71 16.00 8.99
N ILE A 146 -22.15 14.93 8.39
CA ILE A 146 -20.72 14.65 8.47
C ILE A 146 -19.88 15.74 7.81
N LYS A 147 -20.36 16.32 6.69
CA LYS A 147 -19.69 17.46 6.05
C LYS A 147 -19.68 18.69 6.97
N GLN A 148 -20.81 19.00 7.61
CA GLN A 148 -20.93 20.09 8.59
C GLN A 148 -20.02 19.86 9.79
N LYS A 149 -20.01 18.66 10.37
CA LYS A 149 -19.12 18.30 11.48
C LYS A 149 -17.64 18.40 11.11
N CYS A 150 -17.28 18.10 9.86
CA CYS A 150 -15.92 18.31 9.36
C CYS A 150 -15.57 19.79 9.15
N GLN A 151 -16.53 20.65 8.85
CA GLN A 151 -16.33 22.11 8.81
C GLN A 151 -16.10 22.64 10.24
N ILE A 152 -16.94 22.23 11.20
CA ILE A 152 -16.76 22.57 12.63
C ILE A 152 -15.39 22.11 13.13
N LYS A 153 -14.93 20.90 12.77
CA LYS A 153 -13.56 20.44 13.11
C LYS A 153 -12.47 21.40 12.65
N ARG A 154 -12.62 22.04 11.48
CA ARG A 154 -11.65 23.01 10.97
C ARG A 154 -11.69 24.30 11.78
N GLN A 155 -12.89 24.80 12.09
CA GLN A 155 -13.06 25.96 12.94
C GLN A 155 -12.43 25.74 14.32
N LEU A 156 -12.74 24.62 14.96
CA LEU A 156 -12.16 24.27 16.27
C LEU A 156 -10.63 24.14 16.21
N TYR A 157 -10.07 23.70 15.09
CA TYR A 157 -8.62 23.66 14.93
C TYR A 157 -8.01 25.08 14.88
N GLU A 158 -8.67 26.01 14.17
CA GLU A 158 -8.26 27.41 14.11
C GLU A 158 -8.39 28.09 15.48
N ASP A 159 -9.50 27.88 16.17
CA ASP A 159 -9.75 28.42 17.51
C ASP A 159 -8.72 27.87 18.51
N MET A 160 -8.39 26.58 18.43
CA MET A 160 -7.35 25.95 19.26
C MET A 160 -5.96 26.50 18.93
N SER A 161 -5.65 26.71 17.65
CA SER A 161 -4.38 27.33 17.23
C SER A 161 -4.24 28.79 17.70
N ASN A 162 -5.36 29.47 17.90
CA ASN A 162 -5.42 30.83 18.43
C ASN A 162 -5.55 30.86 19.97
N ASN A 163 -5.40 29.71 20.65
CA ASN A 163 -5.55 29.55 22.10
C ASN A 163 -6.93 29.99 22.66
N LEU A 164 -7.97 30.02 21.83
CA LEU A 164 -9.33 30.38 22.24
C LEU A 164 -10.07 29.21 22.91
N ILE A 165 -9.62 27.98 22.65
CA ILE A 165 -10.17 26.77 23.25
C ILE A 165 -9.03 25.86 23.73
N ASP A 166 -9.32 25.04 24.73
CA ASP A 166 -8.40 24.00 25.18
C ASP A 166 -8.25 22.92 24.10
N LYS A 167 -7.01 22.48 23.88
CA LYS A 167 -6.65 21.33 23.06
C LYS A 167 -7.43 20.07 23.45
N ALA A 168 -7.73 19.88 24.73
CA ALA A 168 -8.53 18.74 25.20
C ALA A 168 -9.90 18.67 24.51
N ILE A 169 -10.59 19.82 24.41
CA ILE A 169 -11.92 19.95 23.78
C ILE A 169 -11.85 19.59 22.29
N TYR A 170 -10.84 20.12 21.58
CA TYR A 170 -10.62 19.78 20.17
C TYR A 170 -10.37 18.29 19.96
N MET A 171 -9.53 17.69 20.81
CA MET A 171 -9.18 16.26 20.72
C MET A 171 -10.38 15.36 21.01
N GLU A 172 -11.22 15.72 21.97
CA GLU A 172 -12.47 15.01 22.28
C GLU A 172 -13.45 15.07 21.10
N TYR A 173 -13.63 16.26 20.51
CA TYR A 173 -14.45 16.41 19.31
C TYR A 173 -13.93 15.54 18.15
N CYS A 174 -12.61 15.51 17.93
CA CYS A 174 -12.00 14.67 16.90
C CYS A 174 -12.27 13.17 17.14
N LYS A 175 -12.15 12.69 18.38
CA LYS A 175 -12.45 11.30 18.75
C LYS A 175 -13.89 10.93 18.45
N ASN A 176 -14.83 11.80 18.82
CA ASN A 176 -16.26 11.59 18.59
C ASN A 176 -16.60 11.56 17.10
N LEU A 177 -16.05 12.50 16.32
CA LEU A 177 -16.22 12.51 14.87
C LEU A 177 -15.63 11.27 14.19
N ASP A 178 -14.44 10.82 14.63
CA ASP A 178 -13.80 9.61 14.10
C ASP A 178 -14.60 8.34 14.44
N PHE A 179 -15.23 8.28 15.61
CA PHE A 179 -16.14 7.21 15.98
C PHE A 179 -17.37 7.20 15.08
N GLU A 180 -18.03 8.34 14.91
CA GLU A 180 -19.22 8.48 14.08
C GLU A 180 -18.96 8.11 12.61
N ILE A 181 -17.85 8.58 12.04
CA ILE A 181 -17.43 8.23 10.68
C ILE A 181 -17.22 6.72 10.53
N ARG A 182 -16.59 6.07 11.52
CA ARG A 182 -16.36 4.62 11.50
C ARG A 182 -17.69 3.86 11.54
N THR A 183 -18.61 4.27 12.40
CA THR A 183 -19.94 3.67 12.53
C THR A 183 -20.74 3.80 11.25
N LEU A 184 -20.79 5.00 10.64
CA LEU A 184 -21.50 5.21 9.37
C LEU A 184 -20.91 4.38 8.23
N LYS A 185 -19.58 4.31 8.12
CA LYS A 185 -18.92 3.44 7.15
C LYS A 185 -19.30 1.97 7.33
N LYS A 186 -19.30 1.47 8.57
CA LYS A 186 -19.68 0.10 8.90
C LYS A 186 -21.13 -0.17 8.51
N ASN A 187 -22.04 0.73 8.84
CA ASN A 187 -23.47 0.60 8.52
C ASN A 187 -23.71 0.60 7.02
N CYS A 188 -23.11 1.54 6.27
CA CYS A 188 -23.25 1.56 4.82
C CYS A 188 -22.66 0.32 4.14
N ASN A 189 -21.53 -0.19 4.63
CA ASN A 189 -20.94 -1.42 4.13
C ASN A 189 -21.82 -2.64 4.42
N SER A 190 -22.40 -2.72 5.63
CA SER A 190 -23.34 -3.77 6.01
C SER A 190 -24.58 -3.75 5.10
N GLN A 191 -25.18 -2.57 4.92
CA GLN A 191 -26.33 -2.36 4.03
C GLN A 191 -25.99 -2.73 2.57
N TYR A 192 -24.80 -2.40 2.09
CA TYR A 192 -24.34 -2.80 0.76
C TYR A 192 -24.28 -4.32 0.58
N ILE A 193 -23.79 -5.06 1.59
CA ILE A 193 -23.75 -6.53 1.55
C ILE A 193 -25.16 -7.11 1.64
N MET A 194 -25.99 -6.60 2.56
CA MET A 194 -27.35 -7.11 2.78
C MET A 194 -28.26 -6.92 1.56
N ASN A 195 -28.15 -5.77 0.89
CA ASN A 195 -28.97 -5.46 -0.29
C ASN A 195 -28.41 -6.08 -1.59
N SER A 196 -27.31 -6.83 -1.52
CA SER A 196 -26.71 -7.47 -2.69
C SER A 196 -27.34 -8.85 -2.95
N VAL A 197 -27.55 -9.16 -4.23
CA VAL A 197 -28.04 -10.49 -4.65
C VAL A 197 -27.02 -11.59 -4.30
N ASN A 198 -25.72 -11.29 -4.46
CA ASN A 198 -24.63 -12.21 -4.13
C ASN A 198 -23.74 -11.63 -3.02
N LYS A 199 -24.04 -12.04 -1.78
CA LYS A 199 -23.37 -11.57 -0.55
C LYS A 199 -21.88 -11.88 -0.56
N SER A 200 -21.47 -13.08 -0.96
CA SER A 200 -20.06 -13.47 -1.01
C SER A 200 -19.26 -12.59 -1.98
N LYS A 201 -19.81 -12.34 -3.17
CA LYS A 201 -19.19 -11.47 -4.17
C LYS A 201 -19.17 -10.00 -3.72
N ALA A 202 -20.24 -9.52 -3.08
CA ALA A 202 -20.30 -8.17 -2.54
C ALA A 202 -19.28 -7.95 -1.40
N THR A 203 -19.19 -8.90 -0.47
CA THR A 203 -18.17 -8.89 0.60
C THR A 203 -16.77 -8.88 0.01
N TRP A 204 -16.49 -9.75 -0.96
CA TRP A 204 -15.17 -9.81 -1.59
C TRP A 204 -14.81 -8.54 -2.35
N ASN A 205 -15.76 -7.95 -3.07
CA ASN A 205 -15.57 -6.66 -3.74
C ASN A 205 -15.32 -5.54 -2.73
N LEU A 206 -16.03 -5.54 -1.59
CA LEU A 206 -15.80 -4.59 -0.51
C LEU A 206 -14.39 -4.74 0.07
N VAL A 207 -13.97 -5.97 0.37
CA VAL A 207 -12.60 -6.26 0.84
C VAL A 207 -11.58 -5.71 -0.15
N LYS A 208 -11.70 -6.05 -1.44
CA LYS A 208 -10.82 -5.52 -2.51
C LYS A 208 -10.79 -3.99 -2.57
N LYS A 209 -11.93 -3.33 -2.33
CA LYS A 209 -12.03 -1.87 -2.32
C LYS A 209 -11.32 -1.25 -1.11
N ILE A 210 -11.44 -1.88 0.07
CA ILE A 210 -10.81 -1.41 1.31
C ILE A 210 -9.31 -1.68 1.31
N THR A 211 -8.89 -2.88 0.93
CA THR A 211 -7.47 -3.25 0.84
C THR A 211 -6.77 -2.53 -0.31
N GLY A 212 -7.53 -2.03 -1.28
CA GLY A 212 -7.04 -1.39 -2.48
C GLY A 212 -6.38 -2.43 -3.38
N GLY A 213 -6.79 -2.51 -4.64
CA GLY A 213 -6.17 -3.38 -5.65
C GLY A 213 -4.72 -3.00 -6.01
N LYS A 214 -3.90 -2.57 -5.05
CA LYS A 214 -2.45 -2.66 -5.16
C LYS A 214 -2.11 -4.13 -5.01
N ASP A 215 -1.79 -4.76 -6.14
CA ASP A 215 -0.97 -5.96 -6.13
C ASP A 215 0.14 -5.81 -5.08
N ASN A 216 0.32 -6.86 -4.30
CA ASN A 216 1.44 -7.13 -3.41
C ASN A 216 2.78 -6.66 -4.01
N ARG A 217 3.14 -5.38 -3.87
CA ARG A 217 4.51 -5.04 -3.56
C ARG A 217 4.69 -5.41 -2.10
N ARG A 218 5.04 -6.69 -1.92
CA ARG A 218 5.70 -7.29 -0.76
C ARG A 218 5.85 -6.30 0.39
N ALA A 219 4.90 -6.30 1.32
CA ALA A 219 5.30 -6.04 2.68
C ALA A 219 6.11 -7.27 3.08
N ASP A 220 7.43 -7.12 3.07
CA ASP A 220 8.30 -8.13 3.65
C ASP A 220 7.95 -8.23 5.13
N ILE A 221 7.95 -9.44 5.69
CA ILE A 221 7.60 -9.67 7.12
C ILE A 221 8.50 -8.83 8.06
N ASN A 222 9.66 -8.41 7.56
CA ASN A 222 10.59 -7.52 8.24
C ASN A 222 10.09 -6.07 8.40
N ASP A 223 9.24 -5.56 7.51
CA ASP A 223 8.69 -4.19 7.63
C ASP A 223 7.64 -4.08 8.75
N ILE A 224 6.94 -5.18 9.04
CA ILE A 224 5.95 -5.25 10.13
C ILE A 224 6.66 -5.24 11.50
N ASN A 225 7.79 -5.93 11.61
CA ASN A 225 8.60 -5.93 12.84
C ASN A 225 9.26 -4.56 13.11
N LEU A 226 9.63 -3.82 12.07
CA LEU A 226 10.19 -2.47 12.21
C LEU A 226 9.14 -1.43 12.65
N GLU A 227 7.90 -1.55 12.19
CA GLU A 227 6.77 -0.70 12.61
C GLU A 227 6.32 -0.99 14.05
N LEU A 228 6.38 -2.26 14.50
CA LEU A 228 6.08 -2.63 15.88
C LEU A 228 7.16 -2.14 16.86
N SER A 229 8.44 -2.21 16.47
CA SER A 229 9.55 -1.63 17.23
C SER A 229 9.41 -0.10 17.40
N LYS A 230 9.03 0.61 16.33
CA LYS A 230 8.81 2.07 16.38
C LYS A 230 7.63 2.46 17.26
N LYS A 231 6.54 1.69 17.29
CA LYS A 231 5.37 1.97 18.14
C LYS A 231 5.62 1.76 19.63
N ASN A 232 6.52 0.86 20.00
CA ASN A 232 6.87 0.63 21.41
C ASN A 232 7.73 1.76 22.01
N ASN A 233 8.48 2.50 21.18
CA ASN A 233 9.28 3.64 21.63
C ASN A 233 8.48 4.92 21.94
N TRP A 234 7.23 5.05 21.49
CA TRP A 234 6.37 6.20 21.83
C TRP A 234 5.63 6.06 23.16
N ARG A 235 5.75 4.91 23.83
CA ARG A 235 5.09 4.64 25.12
C ARG A 235 6.01 4.81 26.35
N GLN A 236 7.28 5.16 26.15
CA GLN A 236 8.27 5.33 27.22
C GLN A 236 8.93 6.72 27.24
N ARG A 237 8.24 7.76 26.79
CA ARG A 237 8.63 9.16 27.02
C ARG A 237 7.46 9.95 27.57
#